data_AF-A0A944W083-F1
#
_entry.id   AF-A0A944W083-F1
#
_cell.length_a   1.000
_cell.length_b   1.000
_cell.length_c   1.000
_cell.angle_alpha   90.00
_cell.angle_beta   90.00
_cell.angle_gamma   90.00
#
_symmetry.space_group_name_H-M   'P 1'
#
loop_
_entity.id
_entity.type
_entity.pdbx_description
1 polymer ?
#
loop_
_entity_poly.entity_id
_entity_poly.type
_entity_poly.pdbx_seq_one_letter_code
_entity_poly.pdbx_strand_id
1 'polypeptide(L)' 'MDGYHFCRLLKFDTRFKHIPIIIVSSKIQDADRELGLACGANEYIAKPYDLGMLTDTVEKYLHDTVEEVNSANI' A
#
# COMPACT_ATOMS: atom_id res chain seq x y z
N MET A 1 17.09 -3.33 6.99
CA MET A 1 15.62 -3.21 6.90
C MET A 1 15.30 -2.80 5.48
N ASP A 2 14.46 -3.55 4.77
CA ASP A 2 14.01 -3.23 3.40
C ASP A 2 12.52 -2.80 3.40
N GLY A 3 11.99 -2.46 2.22
CA GLY A 3 10.61 -2.00 2.07
C GLY A 3 9.55 -3.04 2.46
N TYR A 4 9.80 -4.33 2.20
CA TYR A 4 8.87 -5.41 2.55
C TYR A 4 8.80 -5.61 4.06
N HIS A 5 9.95 -5.64 4.73
CA HIS A 5 10.02 -5.76 6.18
C HIS A 5 9.35 -4.56 6.86
N PHE A 6 9.58 -3.34 6.36
CA PHE A 6 8.94 -2.14 6.88
C PHE A 6 7.42 -2.17 6.69
N CYS A 7 6.93 -2.54 5.50
CA CYS A 7 5.51 -2.71 5.22
C CYS A 7 4.85 -3.68 6.20
N ARG A 8 5.48 -4.85 6.40
CA ARG A 8 5.01 -5.85 7.36
C ARG A 8 4.98 -5.31 8.79
N LEU A 9 6.02 -4.61 9.23
CA LEU A 9 6.02 -4.03 10.58
C LEU A 9 4.86 -3.06 10.80
N LEU A 10 4.57 -2.18 9.84
CA LEU A 10 3.46 -1.24 9.94
C LEU A 10 2.10 -1.92 9.90
N LYS A 11 1.91 -2.89 9.01
CA LYS A 11 0.62 -3.58 8.84
C LYS A 11 0.24 -4.48 10.00
N PHE A 12 1.23 -4.97 10.76
CA PHE A 12 1.00 -5.78 11.95
C PHE A 12 0.97 -4.96 13.25
N ASP A 13 1.24 -3.65 13.20
CA ASP A 13 1.07 -2.74 14.33
C ASP A 13 -0.34 -2.13 14.32
N THR A 14 -1.10 -2.29 15.41
CA THR A 14 -2.48 -1.80 15.52
C THR A 14 -2.60 -0.29 15.34
N ARG A 15 -1.53 0.46 15.62
CA ARG A 15 -1.46 1.92 15.46
C ARG A 15 -1.38 2.33 13.99
N PHE A 16 -0.86 1.48 13.11
CA PHE A 16 -0.54 1.84 11.72
C PHE A 16 -1.25 0.98 10.67
N LYS A 17 -1.85 -0.16 11.05
CA LYS A 17 -2.46 -1.12 10.12
C LYS A 17 -3.49 -0.53 9.16
N HIS A 18 -4.17 0.55 9.57
CA HIS A 18 -5.19 1.26 8.79
C HIS A 18 -4.60 2.18 7.71
N ILE A 19 -3.31 2.55 7.81
CA ILE A 19 -2.67 3.43 6.83
C ILE A 19 -2.45 2.63 5.53
N PRO A 20 -2.96 3.07 4.38
CA PRO A 20 -2.70 2.42 3.11
C PRO A 20 -1.21 2.47 2.74
N ILE A 21 -0.67 1.36 2.23
CA ILE A 21 0.73 1.28 1.78
C ILE A 21 0.78 0.87 0.32
N ILE A 22 1.37 1.72 -0.51
CA ILE A 22 1.66 1.45 -1.92
C ILE A 22 3.17 1.23 -2.04
N ILE A 23 3.59 0.07 -2.52
CA ILE A 23 5.00 -0.22 -2.79
C ILE A 23 5.32 0.19 -4.22
N VAL A 24 6.36 0.99 -4.42
CA VAL A 24 6.81 1.41 -5.74
C VAL A 24 8.25 0.95 -5.95
N SER A 25 8.50 0.13 -6.99
CA SER A 25 9.76 -0.61 -7.10
C SER A 25 10.20 -0.81 -8.56
N SER A 26 11.51 -0.86 -8.79
CA SER A 26 12.08 -1.27 -10.09
C SER A 26 12.13 -2.80 -10.26
N LYS A 27 11.73 -3.56 -9.24
CA LYS A 27 11.60 -5.01 -9.34
C LYS A 27 10.24 -5.36 -9.93
N ILE A 28 10.26 -6.04 -11.07
CA ILE A 28 9.07 -6.26 -11.91
C ILE A 28 8.68 -7.74 -12.02
N GLN A 29 9.32 -8.62 -11.24
CA GLN A 29 8.96 -10.03 -11.23
C GLN A 29 7.63 -10.22 -10.50
N ASP A 30 6.80 -11.14 -10.97
CA ASP A 30 5.53 -11.45 -10.30
C ASP A 30 5.74 -11.87 -8.85
N ALA A 31 6.83 -12.60 -8.56
CA ALA A 31 7.21 -12.97 -7.20
C ALA A 31 7.47 -11.76 -6.28
N ASP A 32 8.02 -10.66 -6.80
CA ASP A 32 8.23 -9.42 -6.02
C ASP A 32 6.90 -8.74 -5.71
N ARG A 33 5.98 -8.73 -6.69
CA ARG A 33 4.62 -8.21 -6.50
C ARG A 33 3.85 -9.02 -5.47
N GLU A 34 3.85 -10.34 -5.61
CA GLU A 34 3.21 -11.26 -4.67
C GLU A 34 3.77 -11.11 -3.26
N LEU A 35 5.10 -11.00 -3.12
CA LEU A 35 5.74 -10.76 -1.83
C LEU A 35 5.30 -9.43 -1.20
N GLY A 36 5.23 -8.37 -2.00
CA GLY A 36 4.76 -7.06 -1.54
C GLY A 36 3.34 -7.11 -0.98
N LEU A 37 2.43 -7.74 -1.71
CA LEU A 37 1.03 -7.91 -1.29
C LEU A 37 0.92 -8.83 -0.06
N ALA A 38 1.69 -9.93 -0.02
CA ALA A 38 1.74 -10.82 1.14
C ALA A 38 2.28 -10.14 2.42
N CYS A 39 3.09 -9.10 2.28
CA CYS A 39 3.55 -8.27 3.40
C CYS A 39 2.48 -7.28 3.91
N GLY A 40 1.34 -7.21 3.23
CA GLY A 40 0.19 -6.36 3.59
C GLY A 40 0.11 -5.05 2.82
N ALA A 41 0.89 -4.86 1.76
CA ALA A 41 0.73 -3.69 0.89
C ALA A 41 -0.66 -3.70 0.22
N ASN A 42 -1.25 -2.52 0.08
CA ASN A 42 -2.51 -2.32 -0.62
C ASN A 42 -2.32 -2.40 -2.13
N GLU A 43 -1.17 -1.93 -2.63
CA GLU A 43 -0.84 -1.99 -4.05
C GLU A 43 0.67 -2.08 -4.28
N TYR A 44 1.07 -2.67 -5.41
CA TYR A 44 2.46 -2.73 -5.85
C TYR A 44 2.59 -2.21 -7.28
N ILE A 45 3.37 -1.15 -7.44
CA ILE A 45 3.59 -0.46 -8.72
C ILE A 45 5.03 -0.68 -9.19
N ALA A 46 5.16 -1.31 -10.34
CA ALA A 46 6.42 -1.48 -11.04
C ALA A 46 6.85 -0.17 -11.73
N LYS A 47 8.15 0.13 -11.71
CA LYS A 47 8.77 1.17 -12.54
C LYS A 47 9.15 0.60 -13.93
N PRO A 48 9.09 1.42 -14.99
CA PRO A 48 8.50 2.76 -15.04
C PRO A 48 6.97 2.70 -14.96
N TYR A 49 6.35 3.74 -14.40
CA TYR A 49 4.89 3.88 -14.29
C TYR A 49 4.44 5.22 -14.84
N ASP A 50 3.17 5.29 -15.21
CA ASP A 50 2.50 6.54 -15.56
C ASP A 50 2.15 7.34 -14.28
N LEU A 51 2.32 8.66 -14.33
CA LEU A 51 2.05 9.53 -13.18
C LEU A 51 0.54 9.67 -12.91
N GLY A 52 -0.29 9.63 -13.95
CA GLY A 52 -1.75 9.60 -13.80
C GLY A 52 -2.16 8.34 -13.05
N MET A 53 -1.68 7.17 -13.49
CA MET A 53 -1.95 5.89 -12.81
C MET A 53 -1.55 5.90 -11.32
N LEU A 54 -0.39 6.47 -10.97
CA LEU A 54 0.01 6.58 -9.57
C LEU A 54 -0.93 7.52 -8.79
N THR A 55 -1.33 8.62 -9.39
CA THR A 55 -2.24 9.60 -8.78
C THR A 55 -3.61 8.97 -8.53
N ASP A 56 -4.17 8.30 -9.52
CA ASP A 56 -5.45 7.57 -9.41
C ASP A 56 -5.39 6.51 -8.29
N THR A 57 -4.25 5.81 -8.17
CA THR A 57 -4.03 4.82 -7.11
C THR A 57 -4.01 5.46 -5.74
N VAL A 58 -3.33 6.60 -5.59
CA VAL A 58 -3.29 7.35 -4.33
C VAL A 58 -4.67 7.87 -3.96
N GLU A 59 -5.41 8.46 -4.91
CA GLU A 59 -6.77 8.95 -4.70
C GLU A 59 -7.70 7.83 -4.25
N LYS A 60 -7.67 6.67 -4.92
CA LYS A 60 -8.42 5.47 -4.53
C LYS A 60 -8.25 5.15 -3.05
N TYR A 61 -7.01 5.07 -2.57
CA TYR A 61 -6.75 4.69 -1.18
C TYR A 61 -6.92 5.83 -0.16
N LEU A 62 -6.87 7.09 -0.57
CA LEU A 62 -7.19 8.22 0.32
C LEU A 62 -8.68 8.21 0.68
N HIS A 63 -9.55 7.98 -0.29
CA HIS A 63 -11.00 7.96 -0.07
C HIS A 63 -11.44 6.79 0.83
N ASP A 64 -10.87 5.60 0.65
CA ASP A 64 -11.17 4.42 1.47
C ASP A 64 -10.86 4.66 2.97
N THR A 65 -9.79 5.40 3.29
CA THR A 65 -9.46 5.72 4.69
C THR A 65 -10.42 6.70 5.36
N VAL A 66 -11.10 7.57 4.61
CA VAL A 66 -12.02 8.58 5.18
C VAL A 66 -13.35 7.94 5.57
N GLU A 67 -13.82 6.95 4.81
CA GLU A 67 -15.09 6.28 5.10
C GLU A 67 -15.00 5.33 6.31
N GLU A 68 -13.89 4.60 6.47
CA GLU A 68 -13.67 3.73 7.63
C GLU A 68 -13.57 4.52 8.95
N VAL A 69 -12.88 5.67 8.94
CA VAL A 69 -12.75 6.53 10.13
C VAL A 69 -14.09 7.17 10.51
N ASN A 70 -14.90 7.58 9.54
CA ASN A 70 -16.23 8.13 9.81
C ASN A 70 -17.23 7.08 10.30
N SER A 71 -17.13 5.83 9.83
CA SER A 71 -18.00 4.74 10.25
C SER A 71 -17.66 4.20 11.64
N ALA A 72 -16.40 4.30 12.07
CA ALA A 72 -15.95 3.90 13.42
C ALA A 72 -16.29 4.93 14.52
N ASN A 73 -16.83 6.10 14.15
CA ASN A 73 -17.16 7.20 15.05
C ASN A 73 -18.68 7.39 15.26
N ILE A 74 -19.50 6.40 14.85
CA ILE A 74 -20.96 6.35 15.05
C ILE A 74 -21.30 5.16 15.94
#